data_AF-A0A6S7DLT4-F1
#
_entry.id   AF-A0A6S7DLT4-F1
#
_cell.length_a   1.000
_cell.length_b   1.000
_cell.length_c   1.000
_cell.angle_alpha   90.00
_cell.angle_beta   90.00
_cell.angle_gamma   90.00
#
_symmetry.space_group_name_H-M   'P 1'
#
loop_
_entity.id
_entity.type
_entity.pdbx_description
1 polymer ?
#
loop_
_entity_poly.entity_id
_entity_poly.type
_entity_poly.pdbx_seq_one_letter_code
_entity_poly.pdbx_strand_id
1 'polypeptide(L)' 'MVDHIPYPTSCKDAQGRTWHAYSVKFNSPDGAYECHIYAISDDHARLQLEALKETGRISGQTLEVHDE' A
#
# COMPACT_ATOMS: atom_id res chain seq x y z
N MET A 1 -15.38 6.99 -19.67
CA MET A 1 -15.69 6.81 -18.24
C MET A 1 -14.58 5.96 -17.69
N VAL A 2 -13.73 6.53 -16.83
CA VAL A 2 -12.57 5.83 -16.28
C VAL A 2 -13.15 4.77 -15.34
N ASP A 3 -13.07 3.51 -15.75
CA ASP A 3 -13.43 2.37 -14.90
C ASP A 3 -12.39 2.34 -13.78
N HIS A 4 -12.65 3.10 -12.71
CA HIS A 4 -11.86 3.01 -11.50
C HIS A 4 -12.18 1.65 -10.89
N ILE A 5 -11.42 0.62 -11.28
CA ILE A 5 -11.38 -0.64 -10.56
C ILE A 5 -11.15 -0.25 -9.10
N PRO A 6 -12.13 -0.44 -8.20
CA PRO A 6 -11.99 0.00 -6.83
C PRO A 6 -10.85 -0.81 -6.24
N TYR A 7 -9.77 -0.12 -5.87
CA TYR A 7 -8.70 -0.76 -5.12
C TYR A 7 -9.33 -1.45 -3.91
N PRO A 8 -9.15 -2.76 -3.75
CA PRO A 8 -9.78 -3.49 -2.66
C PRO A 8 -9.27 -2.89 -1.35
N THR A 9 -10.12 -2.08 -0.71
CA THR A 9 -9.81 -1.38 0.54
C THR A 9 -9.62 -2.34 1.70
N SER A 10 -10.04 -3.60 1.51
CA SER A 10 -9.73 -4.68 2.40
C SER A 10 -9.53 -6.01 1.66
N CYS A 11 -8.61 -6.83 2.16
CA CYS A 11 -8.34 -8.18 1.70
C CYS A 11 -8.35 -9.14 2.89
N LYS A 12 -9.00 -10.30 2.76
CA LYS A 12 -9.04 -11.30 3.82
C LYS A 12 -8.00 -12.38 3.54
N ASP A 13 -7.10 -12.58 4.47
CA ASP A 13 -6.04 -13.60 4.37
C ASP A 13 -6.62 -15.02 4.60
N ALA A 14 -5.89 -16.06 4.17
CA ALA A 14 -6.27 -17.46 4.37
C ALA A 14 -6.49 -17.84 5.85
N GLN A 15 -5.89 -17.08 6.77
CA GLN A 15 -6.05 -17.22 8.23
C GLN A 15 -7.26 -16.45 8.80
N GLY A 16 -8.10 -15.87 7.95
CA GLY A 16 -9.32 -15.17 8.35
C GLY A 16 -9.10 -13.73 8.85
N ARG A 17 -7.87 -13.21 8.79
CA ARG A 17 -7.53 -11.83 9.17
C ARG A 17 -7.91 -10.85 8.06
N THR A 18 -8.59 -9.77 8.42
CA THR A 18 -8.90 -8.69 7.49
C THR A 18 -7.74 -7.69 7.47
N TRP A 19 -7.16 -7.51 6.30
CA TRP A 19 -6.18 -6.47 6.02
C TRP A 19 -6.91 -5.28 5.44
N HIS A 20 -6.58 -4.10 5.92
CA HIS A 20 -7.10 -2.83 5.44
C HIS A 20 -5.98 -2.06 4.75
N ALA A 21 -6.33 -1.36 3.67
CA ALA A 21 -5.41 -0.45 2.99
C ALA A 21 -5.27 0.84 3.80
N TYR A 22 -4.05 1.16 4.21
CA TYR A 22 -3.68 2.41 4.88
C TYR A 22 -2.88 3.28 3.90
N SER A 23 -3.30 4.54 3.74
CA SER A 23 -2.58 5.53 2.93
C SER A 23 -1.44 6.13 3.75
N VAL A 24 -0.22 6.03 3.22
CA VAL A 24 1.00 6.61 3.75
C VAL A 24 1.38 7.79 2.89
N LYS A 25 1.32 8.99 3.47
CA LYS A 25 1.76 10.23 2.84
C LYS A 25 3.14 10.61 3.34
N PHE A 26 4.03 10.94 2.43
CA PHE A 26 5.37 11.39 2.77
C PHE A 26 5.82 12.51 1.84
N ASN A 27 6.70 13.36 2.35
CA ASN A 27 7.25 14.47 1.60
C ASN A 27 8.68 14.14 1.21
N SER A 28 9.03 14.49 -0.02
CA SER A 28 10.38 14.49 -0.54
C SER A 28 10.69 15.88 -1.11
N PRO A 29 11.96 16.22 -1.36
CA PRO A 29 12.32 17.54 -1.91
C PRO A 29 11.58 17.87 -3.21
N ASP A 30 11.27 16.86 -4.01
CA ASP A 30 10.56 16.98 -5.28
C ASP A 30 9.04 17.14 -5.15
N GLY A 31 8.45 16.84 -3.98
CA GLY A 31 7.01 16.94 -3.79
C GLY A 31 6.42 16.05 -2.69
N ALA A 32 5.09 16.00 -2.64
CA ALA A 32 4.35 15.10 -1.78
C ALA A 32 3.98 13.83 -2.54
N TYR A 33 4.25 12.69 -1.94
CA TYR A 33 3.97 11.37 -2.50
C TYR A 33 3.07 10.59 -1.55
N GLU A 34 2.29 9.68 -2.10
CA GLU A 34 1.42 8.78 -1.36
C GLU A 34 1.64 7.34 -1.83
N CYS A 35 1.71 6.42 -0.89
CA CYS A 35 1.67 4.99 -1.17
C CYS A 35 0.67 4.29 -0.24
N HIS A 36 0.25 3.07 -0.59
CA HIS A 36 -0.68 2.29 0.22
C HIS A 36 0.04 1.09 0.80
N ILE A 37 -0.12 0.87 2.11
CA ILE A 37 0.34 -0.32 2.81
C ILE A 37 -0.87 -1.08 3.35
N TYR A 38 -0.79 -2.41 3.39
CA TYR A 38 -1.85 -3.22 3.99
C TYR A 38 -1.49 -3.55 5.42
N ALA A 39 -2.45 -3.41 6.34
CA ALA A 39 -2.29 -3.80 7.72
C ALA A 39 -3.60 -4.28 8.35
N ILE A 40 -3.49 -5.11 9.39
CA ILE A 40 -4.67 -5.67 10.09
C ILE A 40 -5.22 -4.75 11.20
N SER A 41 -4.47 -3.73 11.60
CA SER A 41 -4.82 -2.76 12.65
C SER A 41 -3.90 -1.54 12.55
N ASP A 42 -4.23 -0.45 13.24
CA ASP A 42 -3.47 0.81 13.23
C ASP A 42 -2.05 0.65 13.78
N ASP A 43 -1.89 -0.13 14.85
CA ASP A 43 -0.57 -0.46 15.41
C ASP A 43 0.28 -1.23 14.40
N HIS A 44 -0.33 -2.23 13.74
CA HIS A 44 0.33 -3.00 12.70
C HIS A 44 0.69 -2.13 11.48
N ALA A 45 -0.13 -1.14 11.13
CA ALA A 45 0.16 -0.18 10.07
C ALA A 45 1.40 0.65 10.41
N ARG A 46 1.53 1.08 11.68
CA ARG A 46 2.70 1.82 12.14
C ARG A 46 3.97 0.97 12.09
N LEU A 47 3.91 -0.29 12.56
CA LEU A 47 5.02 -1.22 12.48
C LEU A 47 5.44 -1.51 11.03
N GLN A 48 4.47 -1.69 10.12
CA GLN A 48 4.74 -1.86 8.68
C GLN A 48 5.40 -0.63 8.06
N LEU A 49 4.97 0.58 8.44
CA LEU A 49 5.59 1.82 7.99
C LEU A 49 7.03 1.95 8.49
N GLU A 50 7.30 1.60 9.75
CA GLU A 50 8.65 1.58 10.32
C GLU A 50 9.54 0.57 9.59
N ALA A 51 9.05 -0.66 9.37
CA ALA A 51 9.76 -1.68 8.60
C ALA A 51 10.02 -1.24 7.15
N LEU A 52 9.07 -0.56 6.51
CA LEU A 52 9.23 -0.02 5.16
C LEU A 52 10.31 1.07 5.10
N LYS A 53 10.39 1.93 6.11
CA LYS A 53 11.45 2.96 6.19
C LYS A 53 12.83 2.36 6.41
N GLU A 54 12.93 1.28 7.20
CA GLU A 54 14.21 0.66 7.56
C GLU A 54 14.73 -0.30 6.48
N THR A 55 13.83 -1.08 5.87
CA THR A 55 14.21 -2.21 4.99
C THR A 55 13.68 -2.09 3.56
N GLY A 56 12.91 -1.03 3.27
CA GLY A 56 12.31 -0.79 1.97
C GLY A 56 13.36 -0.69 0.87
N ARG A 57 13.16 -1.43 -0.21
CA ARG A 57 13.99 -1.39 -1.40
C ARG A 57 13.14 -1.44 -2.65
N ILE A 58 13.60 -0.76 -3.69
CA ILE A 58 12.97 -0.84 -5.01
C ILE A 58 13.27 -2.22 -5.60
N SER A 59 12.23 -3.01 -5.81
CA SER A 59 12.37 -4.34 -6.42
C SER A 59 12.28 -4.30 -7.96
N GLY A 60 11.78 -3.21 -8.53
CA GLY A 60 11.58 -3.02 -9.96
C GLY A 60 10.60 -1.89 -10.24
N GLN A 61 10.36 -1.61 -11.52
CA GLN A 61 9.29 -0.72 -11.94
C GLN A 61 7.99 -1.52 -12.02
N THR A 62 6.95 -1.07 -11.33
CA THR A 62 5.60 -1.57 -11.57
C THR A 62 5.18 -1.15 -12.97
N LEU A 63 5.11 -2.09 -13.90
CA LEU A 63 4.51 -1.88 -15.21
C LEU A 63 3.00 -2.07 -15.02
N GLU A 64 2.20 -1.07 -15.41
CA GLU A 64 0.74 -1.19 -15.42
C GLU A 64 0.34 -2.47 -16.16
N VAL A 65 -0.38 -3.36 -15.48
CA VAL A 65 -1.12 -4.44 -16.13
C VAL A 65 -2.38 -3.83 -16.73
N HIS A 66 -2.31 -3.46 -18.00
CA HIS A 66 -3.50 -3.35 -18.85
C HIS A 66 -3.89 -4.78 -19.24
N ASP A 67 -5.02 -5.26 -18.73
CA ASP A 67 -5.72 -6.42 -19.28
C ASP A 67 -6.42 -5.94 -20.56
N GLU A 68 -6.15 -6.57 -21.71
CA GLU A 68 -6.75 -6.28 -23.02
C GLU A 68 -8.14 -6.92 -23.16
#